data_AF-A0A417EYY8-F1
#
_entry.id   AF-A0A417EYY8-F1
#
_cell.length_a   1.000
_cell.length_b   1.000
_cell.length_c   1.000
_cell.angle_alpha   90.00
_cell.angle_beta   90.00
_cell.angle_gamma   90.00
#
_symmetry.space_group_name_H-M   'P 1'
#
loop_
_entity.id
_entity.type
_entity.pdbx_description
1 polymer ?
#
loop_
_entity_poly.entity_id
_entity_poly.type
_entity_poly.pdbx_seq_one_letter_code
_entity_poly.pdbx_strand_id
1 'polypeptide(L)'
;MTAMNQNQLRAIFHYLKVPASAYDLGNNMRLGACETIEHTSQGWEVYATERGSKCAVKVFSNETDACYNLLYRMTHYCDIDKTLPNLTIRKLHSILVYLKVPEDLYNFSAGYFGTNCYSMEWTAQGWEVFFAVNGEKCDVTVFDSETDACLDLLYKVMHR
;
A
#
# COMPACT_ATOMS: atom_id res chain seq x y z
N MET A 1 -7.77 -7.31 12.97
CA MET A 1 -7.78 -6.55 11.71
C MET A 1 -7.04 -5.24 11.93
N THR A 2 -5.90 -5.08 11.28
CA THR A 2 -5.12 -3.84 11.30
C THR A 2 -5.76 -2.85 10.33
N ALA A 3 -6.06 -1.63 10.79
CA ALA A 3 -6.70 -0.61 9.96
C ALA A 3 -5.71 0.49 9.56
N MET A 4 -5.92 1.08 8.39
CA MET A 4 -5.21 2.27 7.91
C MET A 4 -6.22 3.38 7.64
N ASN A 5 -6.10 4.50 8.34
CA ASN A 5 -6.90 5.70 8.10
C ASN A 5 -6.10 6.81 7.39
N GLN A 6 -6.77 7.89 7.00
CA GLN A 6 -6.14 9.02 6.31
C GLN A 6 -4.98 9.67 7.07
N ASN A 7 -5.02 9.70 8.41
CA ASN A 7 -3.92 10.24 9.21
C ASN A 7 -2.69 9.34 9.15
N GLN A 8 -2.89 8.02 9.19
CA GLN A 8 -1.82 7.05 9.02
C GLN A 8 -1.26 7.11 7.59
N LEU A 9 -2.14 7.18 6.57
CA LEU A 9 -1.72 7.32 5.18
C LEU A 9 -0.90 8.61 4.96
N ARG A 10 -1.31 9.74 5.55
CA ARG A 10 -0.55 11.00 5.52
C ARG A 10 0.86 10.83 6.07
N ALA A 11 1.00 10.14 7.21
CA ALA A 11 2.30 9.87 7.80
C ALA A 11 3.16 8.94 6.92
N ILE A 12 2.54 7.93 6.31
CA ILE A 12 3.19 7.03 5.35
C ILE A 12 3.67 7.81 4.13
N PHE A 13 2.85 8.68 3.54
CA PHE A 13 3.24 9.55 2.43
C PHE A 13 4.39 10.48 2.77
N HIS A 14 4.38 11.08 3.96
CA HIS A 14 5.49 11.89 4.45
C HIS A 14 6.78 11.05 4.58
N TYR A 15 6.70 9.85 5.17
CA TYR A 15 7.82 8.93 5.30
C TYR A 15 8.37 8.48 3.93
N LEU A 16 7.48 8.19 2.98
CA LEU A 16 7.81 7.84 1.60
C LEU A 16 8.16 9.05 0.73
N LYS A 17 8.19 10.27 1.29
CA LYS A 17 8.50 11.52 0.55
C LYS A 17 7.60 11.73 -0.67
N VAL A 18 6.35 11.28 -0.61
CA VAL A 18 5.36 11.56 -1.65
C VAL A 18 5.07 13.07 -1.62
N PRO A 19 5.20 13.80 -2.75
CA PRO A 19 4.93 15.23 -2.77
C PRO A 19 3.52 15.54 -2.27
N ALA A 20 3.38 16.48 -1.34
CA ALA A 20 2.06 16.84 -0.81
C ALA A 20 1.12 17.46 -1.88
N SER A 21 1.66 17.85 -3.03
CA SER A 21 0.88 18.27 -4.20
C SER A 21 0.32 17.10 -5.02
N ALA A 22 0.79 15.87 -4.81
CA ALA A 22 0.38 14.68 -5.56
C ALA A 22 -1.00 14.16 -5.15
N TYR A 23 -1.40 14.42 -3.91
CA TYR A 23 -2.60 13.83 -3.32
C TYR A 23 -3.40 14.85 -2.50
N ASP A 24 -4.68 14.57 -2.35
CA ASP A 24 -5.60 15.25 -1.44
C ASP A 24 -6.31 14.21 -0.55
N LEU A 25 -6.35 14.46 0.76
CA LEU A 25 -6.97 13.60 1.76
C LEU A 25 -8.31 14.18 2.25
N GLY A 26 -9.06 14.83 1.36
CA GLY A 26 -10.49 15.11 1.57
C GLY A 26 -10.82 16.27 2.52
N ASN A 27 -9.87 17.18 2.79
CA ASN A 27 -10.12 18.32 3.68
C ASN A 27 -10.45 19.64 2.95
N ASN A 28 -10.44 19.66 1.62
CA ASN A 28 -10.96 20.68 0.68
C ASN A 28 -10.29 20.42 -0.67
N MET A 29 -11.05 20.32 -1.76
CA MET A 29 -10.54 20.02 -3.11
C MET A 29 -9.35 20.93 -3.46
N ARG A 30 -8.14 20.37 -3.39
CA ARG A 30 -6.91 21.08 -3.72
C ARG A 30 -6.77 21.11 -5.23
N LEU A 31 -6.94 22.30 -5.82
CA LEU A 31 -6.62 22.55 -7.22
C LEU A 31 -5.17 22.13 -7.48
N GLY A 32 -4.98 21.07 -8.27
CA GLY A 32 -3.67 20.53 -8.64
C GLY A 32 -3.26 19.22 -7.94
N ALA A 33 -4.06 18.66 -7.04
CA ALA A 33 -3.84 17.29 -6.57
C ALA A 33 -4.20 16.28 -7.68
N CYS A 34 -3.30 15.33 -7.96
CA CYS A 34 -3.51 14.33 -9.00
C CYS A 34 -4.48 13.24 -8.56
N GLU A 35 -4.40 12.80 -7.30
CA GLU A 35 -5.31 11.79 -6.73
C GLU A 35 -5.95 12.30 -5.44
N THR A 36 -7.16 11.86 -5.14
CA THR A 36 -7.94 12.33 -4.00
C THR A 36 -8.66 11.16 -3.35
N ILE A 37 -8.76 11.19 -2.01
CA ILE A 37 -9.66 10.36 -1.22
C ILE A 37 -10.65 11.25 -0.46
N GLU A 38 -11.93 10.93 -0.54
CA GLU A 38 -12.98 11.60 0.25
C GLU A 38 -14.10 10.63 0.64
N HIS A 39 -14.83 10.94 1.70
CA HIS A 39 -15.98 10.15 2.13
C HIS A 39 -17.28 10.83 1.70
N THR A 40 -18.06 10.15 0.85
CA THR A 40 -19.32 10.63 0.31
C THR A 40 -20.48 9.74 0.78
N SER A 41 -21.71 10.05 0.35
CA SER A 41 -22.86 9.18 0.60
C SER A 41 -22.78 7.81 -0.08
N GLN A 42 -21.90 7.65 -1.08
CA GLN A 42 -21.69 6.38 -1.78
C GLN A 42 -20.63 5.49 -1.10
N GLY A 43 -19.85 6.06 -0.17
CA GLY A 43 -18.74 5.40 0.51
C GLY A 43 -17.45 6.21 0.41
N TRP A 44 -16.32 5.52 0.54
CA TRP A 44 -15.00 6.13 0.37
C TRP A 44 -14.63 6.16 -1.11
N GLU A 45 -14.58 7.36 -1.69
CA GLU A 45 -14.19 7.56 -3.08
C GLU A 45 -12.69 7.82 -3.19
N VAL A 46 -12.04 7.13 -4.13
CA VAL A 46 -10.67 7.42 -4.56
C VAL A 46 -10.67 7.69 -6.05
N TYR A 47 -10.17 8.85 -6.46
CA TYR A 47 -10.25 9.30 -7.85
C TYR A 47 -9.11 10.24 -8.22
N ALA A 48 -8.86 10.36 -9.52
CA ALA A 48 -7.96 11.36 -10.08
C ALA A 48 -8.73 12.66 -10.39
N THR A 49 -8.06 13.81 -10.27
CA THR A 49 -8.64 15.10 -10.71
C THR A 49 -7.98 15.57 -11.98
N GLU A 50 -8.74 15.60 -13.08
CA GLU A 50 -8.27 16.07 -14.38
C GLU A 50 -9.16 17.22 -14.87
N ARG A 51 -8.54 18.39 -15.12
CA ARG A 51 -9.22 19.58 -15.64
C ARG A 51 -10.49 19.97 -14.84
N GLY A 52 -10.48 19.74 -13.54
CA GLY A 52 -11.59 20.05 -12.63
C GLY A 52 -12.68 18.97 -12.56
N SER A 53 -12.47 17.80 -13.16
CA SER A 53 -13.41 16.68 -13.14
C SER A 53 -12.80 15.46 -12.44
N LYS A 54 -13.66 14.66 -11.79
CA LYS A 54 -13.27 13.36 -11.24
C LYS A 54 -13.11 12.35 -12.39
N CYS A 55 -11.99 11.63 -12.40
CA CYS A 55 -11.68 10.56 -13.33
C CYS A 55 -11.27 9.29 -12.55
N ALA A 56 -11.41 8.12 -13.19
CA ALA A 56 -11.01 6.83 -12.61
C ALA A 56 -11.53 6.60 -11.17
N VAL A 57 -12.79 6.98 -10.91
CA VAL A 57 -13.42 6.88 -9.59
C VAL A 57 -13.54 5.42 -9.18
N LYS A 58 -13.08 5.09 -7.98
CA LYS A 58 -13.33 3.83 -7.29
C LYS A 58 -13.99 4.11 -5.95
N VAL A 59 -14.98 3.30 -5.58
CA VAL A 59 -15.73 3.45 -4.34
C VAL A 59 -15.46 2.24 -3.45
N PHE A 60 -15.13 2.47 -2.19
CA PHE A 60 -14.81 1.46 -1.19
C PHE A 60 -15.77 1.56 0.00
N SER A 61 -16.09 0.42 0.60
CA SER A 61 -16.98 0.35 1.77
C SER A 61 -16.31 0.79 3.07
N ASN A 62 -14.98 0.84 3.12
CA ASN A 62 -14.21 1.18 4.30
C ASN A 62 -12.97 2.04 3.97
N GLU A 63 -12.50 2.77 4.98
CA GLU A 63 -11.39 3.71 4.86
C GLU A 63 -10.06 3.01 4.57
N THR A 64 -9.86 1.82 5.13
CA THR A 64 -8.63 1.03 4.98
C THR A 64 -8.36 0.70 3.51
N ASP A 65 -9.36 0.22 2.79
CA ASP A 65 -9.23 -0.14 1.38
C ASP A 65 -9.06 1.09 0.50
N ALA A 66 -9.75 2.18 0.81
CA ALA A 66 -9.57 3.44 0.11
C ALA A 66 -8.17 4.01 0.33
N CYS A 67 -7.64 3.96 1.56
CA CYS A 67 -6.29 4.41 1.87
C CYS A 67 -5.23 3.55 1.17
N TYR A 68 -5.40 2.23 1.20
CA TYR A 68 -4.55 1.30 0.46
C TYR A 68 -4.60 1.59 -1.05
N ASN A 69 -5.79 1.84 -1.60
CA ASN A 69 -5.93 2.15 -3.02
C ASN A 69 -5.20 3.45 -3.39
N LEU A 70 -5.32 4.50 -2.58
CA LEU A 70 -4.60 5.75 -2.82
C LEU A 70 -3.07 5.56 -2.70
N LEU A 71 -2.60 4.78 -1.73
CA LEU A 71 -1.19 4.39 -1.62
C LEU A 71 -0.72 3.67 -2.89
N TYR A 72 -1.48 2.67 -3.33
CA TYR A 72 -1.20 1.92 -4.56
C TYR A 72 -1.10 2.86 -5.77
N ARG A 73 -2.06 3.78 -5.95
CA ARG A 73 -2.05 4.75 -7.06
C ARG A 73 -0.83 5.67 -7.03
N MET A 74 -0.43 6.14 -5.85
CA MET A 74 0.79 6.95 -5.71
C MET A 74 2.03 6.17 -6.12
N THR A 75 2.09 4.87 -5.85
CA THR A 75 3.25 4.04 -6.18
C THR A 75 3.27 3.50 -7.61
N HIS A 76 2.11 3.36 -8.27
CA HIS A 76 1.98 2.73 -9.60
C HIS A 76 1.57 3.67 -10.74
N TYR A 77 0.63 4.58 -10.51
CA TYR A 77 -0.07 5.31 -11.58
C TYR A 77 0.32 6.77 -11.70
N CYS A 78 0.94 7.34 -10.68
CA CYS A 78 1.35 8.73 -10.76
C CYS A 78 2.54 8.89 -11.71
N ASP A 79 2.27 9.47 -12.88
CA ASP A 79 3.24 10.14 -13.77
C ASP A 79 4.00 11.31 -13.09
N ILE A 80 3.87 11.45 -11.76
CA ILE A 80 4.59 12.39 -10.92
C ILE A 80 6.04 11.94 -10.79
N ASP A 81 6.75 12.13 -11.89
CA ASP A 81 8.19 12.00 -12.03
C ASP A 81 8.74 10.62 -11.61
N LYS A 82 9.92 10.27 -12.09
CA LYS A 82 10.67 9.08 -11.61
C LYS A 82 11.19 9.25 -10.17
N THR A 83 10.52 10.07 -9.36
CA THR A 83 10.97 10.58 -8.05
C THR A 83 10.23 9.98 -6.86
N LEU A 84 9.13 9.26 -7.08
CA LEU A 84 8.49 8.46 -6.04
C LEU A 84 9.45 7.33 -5.62
N PRO A 85 9.92 7.32 -4.37
CA PRO A 85 11.01 6.42 -4.02
C PRO A 85 10.47 5.01 -3.78
N ASN A 86 11.02 4.02 -4.51
CA ASN A 86 10.68 2.60 -4.44
C ASN A 86 10.32 2.13 -3.02
N LEU A 87 9.21 1.40 -2.88
CA LEU A 87 8.84 0.75 -1.63
C LEU A 87 9.73 -0.49 -1.48
N THR A 88 10.60 -0.46 -0.46
CA THR A 88 11.51 -1.56 -0.16
C THR A 88 11.04 -2.33 1.06
N ILE A 89 11.52 -3.56 1.27
CA ILE A 89 11.23 -4.38 2.45
C ILE A 89 11.50 -3.59 3.75
N ARG A 90 12.58 -2.79 3.79
CA ARG A 90 12.90 -1.96 4.97
C ARG A 90 11.82 -0.89 5.23
N LYS A 91 11.32 -0.24 4.18
CA LYS A 91 10.24 0.75 4.30
C LYS A 91 8.92 0.08 4.66
N LEU A 92 8.59 -1.03 4.02
CA LEU A 92 7.43 -1.84 4.35
C LEU A 92 7.45 -2.23 5.82
N HIS A 93 8.54 -2.80 6.31
CA HIS A 93 8.68 -3.17 7.72
C HIS A 93 8.42 -1.98 8.66
N SER A 94 8.96 -0.79 8.33
CA SER A 94 8.71 0.43 9.11
C SER A 94 7.22 0.83 9.11
N ILE A 95 6.53 0.65 7.98
CA ILE A 95 5.09 0.90 7.84
C ILE A 95 4.28 -0.11 8.67
N LEU A 96 4.62 -1.40 8.62
CA LEU A 96 3.94 -2.46 9.39
C LEU A 96 4.02 -2.21 10.89
N VAL A 97 5.20 -1.85 11.39
CA VAL A 97 5.42 -1.46 12.79
C VAL A 97 4.60 -0.23 13.15
N TYR A 98 4.60 0.81 12.30
CA TYR A 98 3.82 2.03 12.53
C TYR A 98 2.31 1.76 12.58
N LEU A 99 1.81 0.90 11.71
CA LEU A 99 0.41 0.47 11.68
C LEU A 99 0.05 -0.51 12.80
N LYS A 100 1.04 -0.94 13.60
CA LYS A 100 0.89 -1.94 14.67
C LYS A 100 0.34 -3.27 14.14
N VAL A 101 0.78 -3.67 12.94
CA VAL A 101 0.53 -5.02 12.43
C VAL A 101 1.21 -6.01 13.38
N PRO A 102 0.51 -7.03 13.90
CA PRO A 102 1.13 -8.04 14.74
C PRO A 102 2.35 -8.68 14.07
N GLU A 103 3.47 -8.76 14.78
CA GLU A 103 4.75 -9.25 14.25
C GLU A 103 4.70 -10.73 13.85
N ASP A 104 3.76 -11.51 14.37
CA ASP A 104 3.53 -12.90 13.98
C ASP A 104 2.85 -13.05 12.61
N LEU A 105 2.29 -11.98 12.05
CA LEU A 105 1.66 -12.00 10.73
C LEU A 105 2.65 -11.86 9.58
N TYR A 106 3.88 -11.44 9.81
CA TYR A 106 4.89 -11.26 8.77
C TYR A 106 6.30 -11.67 9.22
N ASN A 107 7.14 -12.12 8.29
CA ASN A 107 8.54 -12.38 8.57
C ASN A 107 9.42 -12.00 7.37
N PHE A 108 10.51 -11.28 7.62
CA PHE A 108 11.52 -10.88 6.62
C PHE A 108 12.91 -11.47 6.91
N SER A 109 13.05 -12.39 7.87
CA SER A 109 14.32 -13.03 8.18
C SER A 109 14.77 -13.95 7.05
N ALA A 110 15.96 -13.71 6.52
CA ALA A 110 16.54 -14.55 5.48
C ALA A 110 16.77 -15.99 5.99
N GLY A 111 16.31 -16.99 5.23
CA GLY A 111 16.66 -18.41 5.42
C GLY A 111 15.75 -19.23 6.34
N TYR A 112 14.81 -18.61 7.08
CA TYR A 112 13.75 -19.33 7.78
C TYR A 112 12.48 -18.48 7.78
N PHE A 113 11.45 -18.97 7.09
CA PHE A 113 10.12 -18.37 7.13
C PHE A 113 9.41 -18.89 8.36
N GLY A 114 8.80 -17.98 9.12
CA GLY A 114 8.07 -18.34 10.35
C GLY A 114 6.90 -19.26 10.04
N THR A 115 6.27 -19.82 11.07
CA THR A 115 5.04 -20.59 10.88
C THR A 115 3.85 -19.64 10.93
N ASN A 116 2.94 -19.73 9.97
CA ASN A 116 1.70 -18.97 9.84
C ASN A 116 1.88 -17.45 9.62
N CYS A 117 2.89 -17.03 8.85
CA CYS A 117 3.16 -15.63 8.54
C CYS A 117 3.29 -15.37 7.03
N TYR A 118 3.01 -14.15 6.59
CA TYR A 118 3.39 -13.70 5.25
C TYR A 118 4.88 -13.38 5.16
N SER A 119 5.49 -13.69 4.03
CA SER A 119 6.89 -13.41 3.78
C SER A 119 7.08 -13.09 2.30
N MET A 120 8.24 -12.52 1.99
CA MET A 120 8.64 -12.31 0.61
C MET A 120 10.14 -12.54 0.42
N GLU A 121 10.54 -13.00 -0.76
CA GLU A 121 11.94 -13.16 -1.13
C GLU A 121 12.18 -12.96 -2.64
N TRP A 122 13.43 -12.72 -3.02
CA TRP A 122 13.84 -12.66 -4.42
C TRP A 122 14.30 -14.03 -4.91
N THR A 123 13.68 -14.54 -5.97
CA THR A 123 14.05 -15.80 -6.62
C THR A 123 14.42 -15.56 -8.09
N ALA A 124 14.76 -16.64 -8.80
CA ALA A 124 15.01 -16.56 -10.25
C ALA A 124 13.75 -16.16 -11.05
N GLN A 125 12.56 -16.27 -10.47
CA GLN A 125 11.29 -15.92 -11.12
C GLN A 125 10.86 -14.47 -10.84
N GLY A 126 11.44 -13.83 -9.83
CA GLY A 126 11.08 -12.48 -9.40
C GLY A 126 10.93 -12.38 -7.87
N TRP A 127 10.25 -11.34 -7.41
CA TRP A 127 9.85 -11.20 -6.01
C TRP A 127 8.64 -12.08 -5.73
N GLU A 128 8.82 -13.10 -4.90
CA GLU A 128 7.73 -13.95 -4.43
C GLU A 128 7.15 -13.37 -3.14
N VAL A 129 5.83 -13.20 -3.07
CA VAL A 129 5.07 -13.00 -1.83
C VAL A 129 4.27 -14.26 -1.56
N PHE A 130 4.37 -14.79 -0.34
CA PHE A 130 3.77 -16.07 0.01
C PHE A 130 3.38 -16.12 1.47
N PHE A 131 2.54 -17.09 1.79
CA PHE A 131 2.15 -17.44 3.14
C PHE A 131 2.91 -18.70 3.60
N ALA A 132 3.66 -18.60 4.70
CA ALA A 132 4.46 -19.72 5.20
C ALA A 132 3.66 -20.57 6.19
N VAL A 133 3.57 -21.88 5.94
CA VAL A 133 2.90 -22.85 6.81
C VAL A 133 3.87 -24.00 7.06
N ASN A 134 4.29 -24.16 8.32
CA ASN A 134 5.22 -25.23 8.74
C ASN A 134 6.51 -25.32 7.89
N GLY A 135 7.03 -24.17 7.44
CA GLY A 135 8.23 -24.10 6.58
C GLY A 135 7.97 -24.28 5.08
N GLU A 136 6.73 -24.52 4.67
CA GLU A 136 6.34 -24.58 3.26
C GLU A 136 5.71 -23.25 2.81
N LYS A 137 5.90 -22.91 1.53
CA LYS A 137 5.26 -21.75 0.91
C LYS A 137 3.88 -22.14 0.37
N CYS A 138 2.88 -21.34 0.69
CA CYS A 138 1.53 -21.41 0.14
C CYS A 138 1.15 -20.05 -0.47
N ASP A 139 0.13 -20.03 -1.33
CA ASP A 139 -0.41 -18.78 -1.92
C ASP A 139 0.67 -17.86 -2.54
N VAL A 140 1.58 -18.47 -3.31
CA VAL A 140 2.73 -17.78 -3.90
C VAL A 140 2.26 -16.88 -5.06
N THR A 141 2.59 -15.59 -4.97
CA THR A 141 2.40 -14.61 -6.05
C THR A 141 3.76 -14.03 -6.43
N VAL A 142 4.04 -13.91 -7.74
CA VAL A 142 5.35 -13.45 -8.25
C VAL A 142 5.19 -12.06 -8.86
N PHE A 143 6.13 -11.16 -8.55
CA PHE A 143 6.18 -9.79 -9.01
C PHE A 143 7.55 -9.45 -9.61
N ASP A 144 7.56 -8.61 -10.65
CA ASP A 144 8.80 -8.15 -11.26
C ASP A 144 9.54 -7.10 -10.41
N SER A 145 8.81 -6.41 -9.51
CA SER A 145 9.36 -5.32 -8.70
C SER A 145 9.14 -5.52 -7.19
N GLU A 146 10.11 -5.02 -6.40
CA GLU A 146 10.04 -5.06 -4.94
C GLU A 146 8.86 -4.24 -4.42
N THR A 147 8.54 -3.13 -5.11
CA THR A 147 7.43 -2.25 -4.77
C THR A 147 6.11 -3.00 -4.82
N ASP A 148 5.85 -3.76 -5.88
CA ASP A 148 4.58 -4.45 -6.08
C ASP A 148 4.42 -5.58 -5.07
N ALA A 149 5.50 -6.34 -4.84
CA ALA A 149 5.53 -7.36 -3.81
C ALA A 149 5.31 -6.77 -2.41
N CYS A 150 5.89 -5.61 -2.10
CA CYS A 150 5.66 -4.94 -0.82
C CYS A 150 4.21 -4.48 -0.64
N LEU A 151 3.58 -3.97 -1.71
CA LEU A 151 2.17 -3.55 -1.68
C LEU A 151 1.25 -4.77 -1.50
N ASP A 152 1.50 -5.85 -2.23
CA ASP A 152 0.74 -7.11 -2.09
C ASP A 152 0.84 -7.67 -0.67
N LEU A 153 2.04 -7.72 -0.08
CA LEU A 153 2.22 -8.18 1.29
C LEU A 153 1.47 -7.27 2.28
N LEU A 154 1.55 -5.94 2.12
CA LEU A 154 0.83 -4.98 2.94
C LEU A 154 -0.69 -5.20 2.86
N TYR A 155 -1.23 -5.43 1.66
CA TYR A 155 -2.65 -5.75 1.48
C TYR A 155 -3.03 -7.02 2.23
N LYS A 156 -2.29 -8.11 2.00
CA LYS A 156 -2.54 -9.43 2.59
C LYS A 156 -2.51 -9.40 4.12
N VAL A 157 -1.54 -8.73 4.75
CA VAL A 157 -1.48 -8.63 6.22
C VAL A 157 -2.59 -7.76 6.82
N MET A 158 -3.09 -6.76 6.10
CA MET A 158 -4.18 -5.89 6.57
C MET A 158 -5.55 -6.58 6.52
N HIS A 159 -5.72 -7.56 5.64
CA HIS A 159 -6.97 -8.28 5.39
C HIS A 159 -7.06 -9.64 6.11
N ARG A 160 -6.14 -9.90 7.04
CA ARG A 160 -6.08 -11.14 7.82
C ARG A 160 -6.78 -11.04 9.17
#